data_AF-A0A956L370-F1
#
_entry.id   AF-A0A956L370-F1
#
_cell.length_a   1.000
_cell.length_b   1.000
_cell.length_c   1.000
_cell.angle_alpha   90.00
_cell.angle_beta   90.00
_cell.angle_gamma   90.00
#
_symmetry.space_group_name_H-M   'P 1'
#
loop_
_entity.id
_entity.type
_entity.pdbx_description
1 polymer ?
#
loop_
_entity_poly.entity_id
_entity_poly.type
_entity_poly.pdbx_seq_one_letter_code
_entity_poly.pdbx_strand_id
1 'polypeptide(L)'
;MDDPASIAAELLELRARDLCTREELARTGELFGGYHPRMAAVHRANAERLRAIVAALGWPTAARVGIEASEAAWLVLQHAIGEPTLQRSMLEVLRDEARRGRVPPWQVAMLEDRVRAFEGRAQRYGTQLDWDERGQLAPWPVVEDVEVVDRRRAKVGLP
;
A
#
# COMPACT_ATOMS: atom_id res chain seq x y z
N MET A 1 10.10 24.91 5.99
CA MET A 1 10.31 23.99 4.86
C MET A 1 10.83 22.74 5.51
N ASP A 2 10.02 21.68 5.60
CA ASP A 2 10.39 20.48 6.38
C ASP A 2 11.60 19.84 5.71
N ASP A 3 12.68 19.65 6.46
CA ASP A 3 13.90 19.03 5.92
C ASP A 3 13.69 17.51 5.71
N PRO A 4 14.48 16.86 4.82
CA PRO A 4 14.30 15.44 4.52
C PRO A 4 14.47 14.49 5.71
N ALA A 5 15.25 14.87 6.73
CA ALA A 5 15.46 14.04 7.92
C ALA A 5 14.23 14.05 8.83
N SER A 6 13.60 15.22 8.98
CA SER A 6 12.31 15.37 9.67
C SER A 6 11.20 14.56 8.99
N ILE A 7 11.12 14.63 7.65
CA ILE A 7 10.15 13.83 6.88
C ILE A 7 10.42 12.32 7.02
N ALA A 8 11.69 11.91 7.02
CA ALA A 8 12.04 10.51 7.22
C ALA A 8 11.58 9.98 8.58
N ALA A 9 11.86 10.73 9.66
CA ALA A 9 11.40 10.38 11.00
C ALA A 9 9.88 10.31 11.07
N GLU A 10 9.18 11.28 10.49
CA GLU A 10 7.72 11.30 10.44
C GLU A 10 7.14 10.06 9.74
N LEU A 11 7.67 9.68 8.57
CA LEU A 11 7.20 8.48 7.85
C LEU A 11 7.36 7.20 8.69
N LEU A 12 8.47 7.10 9.43
CA LEU A 12 8.73 5.97 10.34
C LEU A 12 7.73 5.95 11.51
N GLU A 13 7.37 7.12 12.06
CA GLU A 13 6.34 7.23 13.10
C GLU A 13 4.95 6.83 12.59
N LEU A 14 4.58 7.24 11.37
CA LEU A 14 3.31 6.82 10.76
C LEU A 14 3.23 5.30 10.64
N ARG A 15 4.30 4.65 10.15
CA ARG A 15 4.40 3.19 10.08
C ARG A 15 4.34 2.55 11.46
N ALA A 16 5.06 3.10 12.44
CA ALA A 16 5.08 2.55 13.80
C ALA A 16 3.67 2.60 14.43
N ARG A 17 2.94 3.69 14.26
CA ARG A 17 1.55 3.83 14.75
C ARG A 17 0.62 2.81 14.12
N ASP A 18 0.73 2.59 12.82
CA ASP A 18 -0.04 1.59 12.07
C ASP A 18 0.21 0.18 12.62
N LEU A 19 1.48 -0.25 12.61
CA LEU A 19 1.87 -1.60 13.02
C LEU A 19 1.58 -1.87 14.50
N CYS A 20 1.84 -0.90 15.39
CA CYS A 20 1.55 -1.03 16.81
C CYS A 20 0.04 -1.18 17.07
N THR A 21 -0.79 -0.36 16.42
CA THR A 21 -2.26 -0.47 16.55
C THR A 21 -2.75 -1.82 16.03
N ARG A 22 -2.21 -2.27 14.91
CA ARG A 22 -2.55 -3.58 14.33
C ARG A 22 -2.16 -4.72 15.27
N GLU A 23 -0.97 -4.67 15.86
CA GLU A 23 -0.48 -5.69 16.80
C GLU A 23 -1.34 -5.74 18.07
N GLU A 24 -1.69 -4.59 18.64
CA GLU A 24 -2.58 -4.51 19.80
C GLU A 24 -3.94 -5.15 19.53
N LEU A 25 -4.57 -4.80 18.40
CA LEU A 25 -5.87 -5.36 18.02
C LEU A 25 -5.78 -6.85 17.68
N ALA A 26 -4.65 -7.32 17.15
CA ALA A 26 -4.42 -8.74 16.93
C ALA A 26 -4.35 -9.49 18.28
N ARG A 27 -3.67 -8.90 19.27
CA ARG A 27 -3.50 -9.46 20.61
C ARG A 27 -4.82 -9.56 21.38
N THR A 28 -5.72 -8.60 21.18
CA THR A 28 -7.08 -8.62 21.78
C THR A 28 -8.10 -9.41 20.97
N GLY A 29 -7.74 -9.87 19.76
CA GLY A 29 -8.64 -10.59 18.84
C GLY A 29 -9.59 -9.68 18.05
N GLU A 30 -9.61 -8.38 18.34
CA GLU A 30 -10.50 -7.38 17.72
C GLU A 30 -10.14 -7.08 16.25
N LEU A 31 -8.92 -7.46 15.81
CA LEU A 31 -8.48 -7.25 14.43
C LEU A 31 -9.28 -8.06 13.39
N PHE A 32 -9.82 -9.23 13.78
CA PHE A 32 -10.39 -10.20 12.84
C PHE A 32 -11.90 -9.99 12.60
N GLY A 33 -12.53 -9.05 13.31
CA GLY A 33 -13.96 -8.72 13.20
C GLY A 33 -14.31 -7.78 12.03
N GLY A 34 -13.45 -7.67 11.02
CA GLY A 34 -13.57 -6.71 9.93
C GLY A 34 -12.69 -5.47 10.13
N TYR A 35 -13.03 -4.36 9.47
CA TYR A 35 -12.21 -3.16 9.51
C TYR A 35 -12.42 -2.37 10.81
N HIS A 36 -11.61 -2.66 11.82
CA HIS A 36 -11.73 -2.07 13.15
C HIS A 36 -11.67 -0.52 13.11
N PRO A 37 -12.59 0.21 13.80
CA PRO A 37 -12.65 1.67 13.77
C PRO A 37 -11.33 2.36 14.17
N ARG A 38 -10.60 1.78 15.14
CA ARG A 38 -9.29 2.30 15.56
C ARG A 38 -8.24 2.18 14.45
N MET A 39 -8.22 1.09 13.67
CA MET A 39 -7.35 1.01 12.48
C MET A 39 -7.80 2.00 11.41
N ALA A 40 -9.10 2.13 11.19
CA ALA A 40 -9.63 3.06 10.20
C ALA A 40 -9.21 4.51 10.49
N ALA A 41 -9.26 4.91 11.77
CA ALA A 41 -8.80 6.22 12.21
C ALA A 41 -7.29 6.42 11.96
N VAL A 42 -6.45 5.43 12.31
CA VAL A 42 -5.00 5.49 12.08
C VAL A 42 -4.66 5.58 10.60
N HIS A 43 -5.24 4.71 9.77
CA HIS A 43 -5.00 4.73 8.32
C HIS A 43 -5.44 6.05 7.69
N ARG A 44 -6.58 6.62 8.11
CA ARG A 44 -7.04 7.93 7.60
C ARG A 44 -6.07 9.05 7.96
N ALA A 45 -5.64 9.13 9.22
CA ALA A 45 -4.68 10.13 9.67
C ALA A 45 -3.33 9.99 8.97
N ASN A 46 -2.84 8.76 8.81
CA ASN A 46 -1.61 8.47 8.09
C ASN A 46 -1.73 8.86 6.60
N ALA A 47 -2.87 8.58 5.96
CA ALA A 47 -3.12 8.94 4.57
C ALA A 47 -3.18 10.46 4.35
N GLU A 48 -3.83 11.19 5.27
CA GLU A 48 -3.82 12.66 5.26
C GLU A 48 -2.40 13.21 5.37
N ARG A 49 -1.59 12.64 6.27
CA ARG A 49 -0.21 13.11 6.42
C ARG A 49 0.66 12.76 5.22
N LEU A 50 0.51 11.55 4.65
CA LEU A 50 1.20 11.17 3.43
C LEU A 50 0.87 12.11 2.26
N ARG A 51 -0.40 12.53 2.11
CA ARG A 51 -0.79 13.52 1.10
C ARG A 51 0.00 14.82 1.25
N ALA A 52 0.11 15.34 2.47
CA ALA A 52 0.84 16.57 2.75
C ALA A 52 2.34 16.42 2.44
N ILE A 53 2.95 15.30 2.83
CA ILE A 53 4.36 14.99 2.52
C ILE A 53 4.58 14.95 1.00
N VAL A 54 3.73 14.22 0.27
CA VAL A 54 3.84 14.10 -1.19
C VAL A 54 3.61 15.44 -1.89
N ALA A 55 2.69 16.27 -1.40
CA ALA A 55 2.48 17.61 -1.94
C ALA A 55 3.69 18.54 -1.76
N ALA A 56 4.42 18.39 -0.66
CA ALA A 56 5.60 19.21 -0.36
C ALA A 56 6.89 18.71 -1.05
N LEU A 57 7.11 17.40 -1.09
CA LEU A 57 8.39 16.79 -1.51
C LEU A 57 8.32 16.05 -2.86
N GLY A 58 7.11 15.73 -3.34
CA GLY A 58 6.89 14.63 -4.27
C GLY A 58 6.94 13.28 -3.55
N TRP A 59 6.91 12.17 -4.29
CA TRP A 59 7.00 10.85 -3.66
C TRP A 59 8.31 10.71 -2.86
N PRO A 60 8.26 10.29 -1.59
CA PRO A 60 9.45 10.16 -0.73
C PRO A 60 10.28 8.93 -1.13
N THR A 61 11.00 9.04 -2.24
CA THR A 61 11.91 7.99 -2.73
C THR A 61 13.07 7.73 -1.77
N ALA A 62 13.68 6.54 -1.83
CA ALA A 62 14.84 6.18 -1.02
C ALA A 62 16.00 7.19 -1.12
N ALA A 63 16.23 7.78 -2.30
CA ALA A 63 17.26 8.79 -2.50
C ALA A 63 17.03 10.10 -1.71
N ARG A 64 15.78 10.37 -1.29
CA ARG A 64 15.42 11.60 -0.55
C ARG A 64 15.35 11.38 0.95
N VAL A 65 14.75 10.27 1.38
CA VAL A 65 14.41 10.04 2.81
C VAL A 65 15.07 8.79 3.39
N GLY A 66 15.88 8.07 2.60
CA GLY A 66 16.40 6.76 2.97
C GLY A 66 15.44 5.62 2.65
N ILE A 67 15.98 4.40 2.59
CA ILE A 67 15.23 3.18 2.20
C ILE A 67 14.06 2.94 3.15
N GLU A 68 14.32 2.93 4.46
CA GLU A 68 13.31 2.57 5.46
C GLU A 68 12.11 3.52 5.47
N ALA A 69 12.35 4.83 5.35
CA ALA A 69 11.27 5.82 5.31
C ALA A 69 10.50 5.76 3.99
N SER A 70 11.17 5.46 2.87
CA SER A 70 10.50 5.26 1.58
C SER A 70 9.57 4.04 1.61
N GLU A 71 10.02 2.95 2.22
CA GLU A 71 9.20 1.76 2.46
C GLU A 71 8.05 2.04 3.44
N ALA A 72 8.27 2.87 4.45
CA ALA A 72 7.21 3.30 5.36
C ALA A 72 6.12 4.11 4.64
N ALA A 73 6.49 5.01 3.73
CA ALA A 73 5.53 5.73 2.89
C ALA A 73 4.70 4.78 2.02
N TRP A 74 5.36 3.77 1.43
CA TRP A 74 4.69 2.74 0.65
C TRP A 74 3.69 1.93 1.50
N LEU A 75 4.08 1.50 2.70
CA LEU A 75 3.19 0.79 3.63
C LEU A 75 1.96 1.62 3.99
N VAL A 76 2.15 2.90 4.33
CA VAL A 76 1.06 3.83 4.65
C VAL A 76 0.09 3.95 3.47
N LEU A 77 0.61 4.12 2.24
CA LEU A 77 -0.23 4.18 1.05
C LEU A 77 -1.00 2.88 0.82
N GLN A 78 -0.32 1.75 1.00
CA GLN A 78 -0.92 0.43 0.81
C GLN A 78 -2.06 0.21 1.80
N HIS A 79 -1.91 0.67 3.04
CA HIS A 79 -2.90 0.54 4.13
C HIS A 79 -4.02 1.60 4.10
N ALA A 80 -3.92 2.63 3.26
CA ALA A 80 -4.94 3.66 3.08
C ALA A 80 -6.22 3.16 2.35
N ILE A 81 -6.74 1.99 2.74
CA ILE A 81 -7.90 1.32 2.12
C ILE A 81 -9.21 2.11 2.23
N GLY A 82 -9.32 3.00 3.21
CA GLY A 82 -10.44 3.93 3.34
C GLY A 82 -10.34 5.15 2.41
N GLU A 83 -9.26 5.27 1.65
CA GLU A 83 -8.92 6.43 0.82
C GLU A 83 -8.63 6.00 -0.64
N PRO A 84 -9.57 5.32 -1.33
CA PRO A 84 -9.31 4.74 -2.67
C PRO A 84 -8.90 5.79 -3.71
N THR A 85 -9.42 7.02 -3.62
CA THR A 85 -9.02 8.14 -4.50
C THR A 85 -7.55 8.51 -4.33
N LEU A 86 -7.00 8.40 -3.12
CA LEU A 86 -5.57 8.60 -2.89
C LEU A 86 -4.75 7.48 -3.52
N GLN A 87 -5.15 6.23 -3.31
CA GLN A 87 -4.46 5.09 -3.90
C GLN A 87 -4.45 5.18 -5.43
N ARG A 88 -5.57 5.57 -6.02
CA ARG A 88 -5.69 5.74 -7.47
C ARG A 88 -4.76 6.82 -8.02
N SER A 89 -4.65 7.97 -7.35
CA SER A 89 -3.79 9.08 -7.80
C SER A 89 -2.31 8.76 -7.59
N MET A 90 -1.95 8.16 -6.45
CA MET A 90 -0.57 7.77 -6.16
C MET A 90 -0.08 6.61 -7.03
N LEU A 91 -0.98 5.77 -7.57
CA LEU A 91 -0.59 4.75 -8.53
C LEU A 91 0.09 5.33 -9.77
N GLU A 92 -0.40 6.45 -10.29
CA GLU A 92 0.26 7.09 -11.44
C GLU A 92 1.61 7.71 -11.04
N VAL A 93 1.70 8.30 -9.85
CA VAL A 93 2.98 8.81 -9.31
C VAL A 93 4.01 7.68 -9.17
N LEU A 94 3.62 6.55 -8.58
CA LEU A 94 4.50 5.40 -8.40
C LEU A 94 4.91 4.75 -9.73
N ARG A 95 4.03 4.72 -10.74
CA ARG A 95 4.39 4.27 -12.10
C ARG A 95 5.50 5.12 -12.69
N ASP A 96 5.41 6.44 -12.54
CA ASP A 96 6.41 7.37 -13.05
C ASP A 96 7.76 7.19 -12.35
N GLU A 97 7.74 7.03 -11.02
CA GLU A 97 8.95 6.82 -10.24
C GLU A 97 9.56 5.43 -10.47
N ALA A 98 8.74 4.40 -10.72
CA ALA A 98 9.21 3.06 -11.08
C ALA A 98 9.87 3.04 -12.47
N ARG A 99 9.30 3.76 -13.46
CA ARG A 99 9.92 3.93 -14.78
C ARG A 99 11.30 4.60 -14.69
N ARG A 100 11.52 5.39 -13.64
CA ARG A 100 12.80 6.06 -13.34
C ARG A 100 13.72 5.23 -12.45
N GLY A 101 13.33 4.01 -12.07
CA GLY A 101 14.11 3.14 -11.20
C GLY A 101 14.19 3.61 -9.74
N ARG A 102 13.28 4.50 -9.31
CA ARG A 102 13.28 5.09 -7.95
C ARG A 102 12.28 4.43 -7.00
N VAL A 103 11.44 3.56 -7.53
CA VAL A 103 10.45 2.75 -6.82
C VAL A 103 10.52 1.32 -7.35
N PRO A 104 10.52 0.30 -6.49
CA PRO A 104 10.46 -1.09 -6.94
C PRO A 104 9.17 -1.40 -7.72
N PRO A 105 9.24 -2.08 -8.88
CA PRO A 105 8.05 -2.40 -9.69
C PRO A 105 6.97 -3.21 -8.94
N TRP A 106 7.34 -4.06 -7.99
CA TRP A 106 6.39 -4.83 -7.18
C TRP A 106 5.46 -3.93 -6.35
N GLN A 107 5.91 -2.75 -5.91
CA GLN A 107 5.05 -1.81 -5.17
C GLN A 107 3.93 -1.29 -6.07
N VAL A 108 4.25 -0.97 -7.33
CA VAL A 108 3.27 -0.58 -8.34
C VAL A 108 2.28 -1.71 -8.61
N ALA A 109 2.78 -2.93 -8.76
CA ALA A 109 1.95 -4.11 -9.01
C ALA A 109 0.91 -4.34 -7.90
N MET A 110 1.34 -4.28 -6.64
CA MET A 110 0.44 -4.46 -5.49
C MET A 110 -0.59 -3.33 -5.37
N LEU A 111 -0.19 -2.06 -5.64
CA LEU A 111 -1.15 -0.96 -5.63
C LEU A 111 -2.15 -1.05 -6.79
N GLU A 112 -1.69 -1.43 -7.98
CA GLU A 112 -2.55 -1.58 -9.15
C GLU A 112 -3.64 -2.62 -8.91
N ASP A 113 -3.28 -3.76 -8.34
CA ASP A 113 -4.25 -4.79 -7.98
C ASP A 113 -5.22 -4.33 -6.89
N ARG A 114 -4.75 -3.55 -5.90
CA ARG A 114 -5.62 -2.96 -4.89
C ARG A 114 -6.63 -1.97 -5.47
N VAL A 115 -6.16 -1.06 -6.32
CA VAL A 115 -7.02 -0.10 -7.03
C VAL A 115 -8.04 -0.84 -7.90
N ARG A 116 -7.60 -1.85 -8.67
CA ARG A 116 -8.49 -2.68 -9.50
C ARG A 116 -9.56 -3.37 -8.66
N ALA A 117 -9.20 -3.95 -7.52
CA ALA A 117 -10.15 -4.59 -6.62
C ALA A 117 -11.22 -3.58 -6.14
N PHE A 118 -10.83 -2.39 -5.70
CA PHE A 118 -11.79 -1.33 -5.30
C PHE A 118 -12.66 -0.82 -6.45
N GLU A 119 -12.17 -0.87 -7.69
CA GLU A 119 -12.91 -0.50 -8.89
C GLU A 119 -13.78 -1.66 -9.44
N GLY A 120 -13.82 -2.83 -8.78
CA GLY A 120 -14.54 -4.00 -9.27
C GLY A 120 -13.94 -4.61 -10.55
N ARG A 121 -12.66 -4.32 -10.82
CA ARG A 121 -11.93 -4.78 -12.00
C ARG A 121 -11.06 -5.98 -11.66
N ALA A 122 -10.75 -6.77 -12.69
CA ALA A 122 -9.82 -7.88 -12.58
C ALA A 122 -8.45 -7.45 -12.08
N GLN A 123 -7.82 -8.25 -11.23
CA GLN A 123 -6.42 -8.12 -10.83
C GLN A 123 -5.50 -8.53 -11.97
N ARG A 124 -4.27 -8.01 -11.99
CA ARG A 124 -3.23 -8.38 -12.96
C ARG A 124 -2.17 -9.30 -12.40
N TYR A 125 -1.92 -9.21 -11.10
CA TYR A 125 -0.86 -9.95 -10.40
C TYR A 125 -1.40 -10.89 -9.31
N GLY A 126 -2.68 -10.77 -8.97
CA GLY A 126 -3.38 -11.60 -7.97
C GLY A 126 -2.92 -11.31 -6.55
N THR A 127 -2.56 -10.06 -6.21
CA THR A 127 -2.00 -9.75 -4.89
C THR A 127 -3.05 -9.50 -3.80
N GLN A 128 -4.31 -9.28 -4.17
CA GLN A 128 -5.43 -9.10 -3.24
C GLN A 128 -6.18 -10.41 -3.06
N LEU A 129 -6.47 -10.72 -1.80
CA LEU A 129 -7.19 -11.91 -1.38
C LEU A 129 -8.49 -11.48 -0.70
N ASP A 130 -9.53 -12.30 -0.84
CA ASP A 130 -10.80 -12.17 -0.14
C ASP A 130 -11.37 -13.54 0.19
N TRP A 131 -12.37 -13.58 1.07
CA TRP A 131 -13.07 -14.80 1.42
C TRP A 131 -14.06 -15.16 0.32
N ASP A 132 -13.94 -16.37 -0.22
CA ASP A 132 -14.89 -16.90 -1.20
C ASP A 132 -16.21 -17.34 -0.54
N GLU A 133 -17.16 -17.78 -1.36
CA GLU A 133 -18.46 -18.30 -0.91
C GLU A 133 -18.35 -19.53 0.02
N ARG A 134 -17.18 -20.18 0.07
CA ARG A 134 -16.87 -21.34 0.91
C ARG A 134 -16.13 -20.96 2.19
N GLY A 135 -15.93 -19.67 2.45
CA GLY A 135 -15.18 -19.16 3.58
C GLY A 135 -13.67 -19.46 3.49
N GLN A 136 -13.15 -19.68 2.29
CA GLN A 136 -11.71 -19.85 2.04
C GLN A 136 -11.11 -18.56 1.51
N LEU A 137 -9.89 -18.27 1.93
CA LEU A 137 -9.15 -17.13 1.42
C LEU A 137 -8.70 -17.43 -0.03
N ALA A 138 -9.31 -16.75 -1.00
CA ALA A 138 -9.02 -16.89 -2.42
C ALA A 138 -8.61 -15.54 -3.03
N PRO A 139 -7.84 -15.50 -4.13
CA PRO A 139 -7.65 -14.26 -4.87
C PRO A 139 -9.00 -13.65 -5.30
N TRP A 140 -9.16 -12.33 -5.17
CA TRP A 140 -10.35 -11.62 -5.64
C TRP A 140 -10.65 -11.97 -7.12
N PRO A 141 -11.92 -12.14 -7.56
CA PRO A 141 -12.36 -13.17 -8.52
C PRO A 141 -11.83 -13.15 -9.96
N VAL A 142 -10.88 -12.31 -10.34
CA VAL A 142 -10.36 -12.33 -11.70
C VAL A 142 -8.88 -12.03 -11.69
N VAL A 143 -8.08 -13.08 -11.63
CA VAL A 143 -6.75 -13.06 -12.20
C VAL A 143 -6.87 -13.62 -13.62
N GLU A 144 -6.15 -13.05 -14.58
CA GLU A 144 -6.00 -13.68 -15.90
C GLU A 144 -5.43 -15.10 -15.75
N ASP A 145 -5.33 -15.85 -16.86
CA ASP A 145 -4.64 -17.15 -16.94
C ASP A 145 -3.40 -17.19 -16.02
N VAL A 146 -3.36 -18.18 -15.12
CA VAL A 146 -2.36 -18.33 -14.04
C VAL A 146 -0.93 -18.26 -14.60
N GLU A 147 -0.66 -18.86 -15.76
CA GLU A 147 0.67 -18.82 -16.38
C GLU A 147 1.05 -17.42 -16.89
N VAL A 148 0.06 -16.61 -17.26
CA VAL A 148 0.27 -15.20 -17.64
C VAL A 148 0.55 -14.36 -16.39
N VAL A 149 -0.09 -14.68 -15.27
CA VAL A 149 0.10 -14.01 -13.98
C VAL A 149 1.50 -14.27 -13.44
N ASP A 150 1.97 -15.52 -13.41
CA ASP A 150 3.30 -15.86 -12.89
C ASP A 150 4.41 -15.18 -13.70
N ARG A 151 4.27 -15.15 -15.04
CA ARG A 151 5.19 -14.41 -15.91
C ARG A 151 5.20 -12.90 -15.64
N ARG A 152 4.08 -12.30 -15.24
CA ARG A 152 4.02 -10.88 -14.85
C ARG A 152 4.66 -10.65 -13.49
N ARG A 153 4.39 -11.52 -12.52
CA ARG A 153 4.95 -11.46 -11.16
C ARG A 153 6.47 -11.54 -11.18
N ALA A 154 7.03 -12.49 -11.93
CA ALA A 154 8.47 -12.64 -12.09
C ALA A 154 9.14 -11.37 -12.66
N LYS A 155 8.49 -10.68 -13.61
CA LYS A 155 9.01 -9.43 -14.22
C LYS A 155 9.07 -8.25 -13.26
N VAL A 156 8.26 -8.25 -12.20
CA VAL A 156 8.19 -7.15 -11.23
C VAL A 156 8.84 -7.49 -9.90
N GLY A 157 9.37 -8.71 -9.74
CA GLY A 157 10.02 -9.18 -8.51
C GLY A 157 9.05 -9.68 -7.43
N LEU A 158 7.83 -10.08 -7.82
CA LEU A 158 6.92 -10.81 -6.94
C LEU A 158 7.23 -12.33 -7.01
N PRO A 159 7.13 -13.06 -5.89
CA PRO A 159 7.34 -14.51 -5.84
C PRO A 159 6.25 -15.29 -6.58
#